data_AF-A0A0A2U344-F1
#
_entry.id   AF-A0A0A2U344-F1
#
_cell.length_a   1.000
_cell.length_b   1.000
_cell.length_c   1.000
_cell.angle_alpha   90.00
_cell.angle_beta   90.00
_cell.angle_gamma   90.00
#
_symmetry.space_group_name_H-M   'P 1'
#
loop_
_entity.id
_entity.type
_entity.pdbx_description
1 polymer ?
#
loop_
_entity_poly.entity_id
_entity_poly.type
_entity_poly.pdbx_seq_one_letter_code
_entity_poly.pdbx_strand_id
1 'polypeptide(L)' 'MKTYQVEIKETLCITVEIEAENAQQAEAIPQEAYNNEEYILDEEYFAGVEFAAREKNRSKEQELKAPRV' A
#
# COMPACT_ATOMS: atom_id res chain seq x y z
N MET A 1 7.24 -22.16 22.12
CA MET A 1 6.38 -21.34 21.25
C MET A 1 7.29 -20.43 20.42
N LYS A 2 7.03 -20.31 19.12
CA LYS A 2 7.82 -19.46 18.21
C LYS A 2 7.07 -18.14 17.98
N THR A 3 7.81 -17.04 17.84
CA THR A 3 7.23 -15.73 17.54
C THR A 3 7.24 -15.51 16.04
N TYR A 4 6.10 -15.09 15.48
CA TYR A 4 5.97 -14.73 14.08
C TYR A 4 5.62 -13.25 13.98
N GLN A 5 6.21 -12.57 13.00
CA GLN A 5 5.73 -11.27 12.55
C GLN A 5 4.71 -11.53 11.46
N VAL A 6 3.51 -10.99 11.61
CA VAL A 6 2.47 -11.07 10.58
C VAL A 6 2.26 -9.66 10.05
N GLU A 7 2.50 -9.48 8.77
CA GLU A 7 2.13 -8.27 8.03
C GLU A 7 0.74 -8.50 7.43
N ILE A 8 -0.15 -7.54 7.67
CA ILE A 8 -1.50 -7.51 7.12
C ILE A 8 -1.54 -6.30 6.20
N LYS A 9 -1.84 -6.52 4.92
CA LYS A 9 -1.94 -5.48 3.90
C LYS A 9 -3.35 -5.45 3.37
N GLU A 10 -4.02 -4.32 3.54
CA GLU A 10 -5.33 -4.06 2.95
C GLU A 10 -5.14 -3.34 1.62
N THR A 11 -5.84 -3.79 0.60
CA THR A 11 -5.84 -3.19 -0.74
C THR A 11 -7.20 -2.60 -1.00
N LEU A 12 -7.25 -1.30 -1.28
CA LEU A 12 -8.46 -0.60 -1.70
C LEU A 12 -8.41 -0.39 -3.22
N CYS A 13 -9.53 -0.64 -3.90
CA CYS A 13 -9.64 -0.51 -5.34
C CYS A 13 -10.98 0.12 -5.73
N ILE A 14 -10.92 1.14 -6.58
CA ILE A 14 -12.08 1.77 -7.21
C ILE A 14 -11.91 1.68 -8.73
N THR A 15 -13.00 1.39 -9.45
CA THR A 15 -13.03 1.48 -10.91
C THR A 15 -13.85 2.70 -11.29
N VAL A 16 -13.24 3.63 -12.01
CA VAL A 16 -13.89 4.86 -12.50
C VAL A 16 -13.87 4.88 -14.01
N GLU A 17 -14.97 5.35 -14.61
CA GLU A 17 -15.07 5.55 -16.05
C GLU A 17 -14.67 6.98 -16.37
N ILE A 18 -13.59 7.15 -17.13
CA ILE A 18 -13.01 8.45 -17.49
C ILE A 18 -13.05 8.61 -19.00
N GLU A 19 -13.62 9.71 -19.47
CA GLU A 19 -13.52 10.13 -20.87
C GLU A 19 -12.19 10.86 -21.09
N ALA A 20 -11.32 10.29 -21.93
CA ALA A 20 -10.04 10.88 -22.27
C ALA A 20 -9.67 10.55 -23.72
N GLU A 21 -8.80 11.38 -24.31
CA GLU A 21 -8.38 11.23 -25.71
C GLU A 21 -7.41 10.05 -25.91
N ASN A 22 -6.72 9.62 -24.83
CA ASN A 22 -5.71 8.58 -24.84
C ASN A 22 -5.52 7.93 -23.46
N ALA A 23 -4.98 6.71 -23.42
CA ALA A 23 -4.79 5.94 -22.19
C ALA A 23 -3.97 6.69 -21.12
N GLN A 24 -2.89 7.36 -21.51
CA GLN A 24 -2.06 8.13 -20.58
C GLN A 24 -2.86 9.26 -19.90
N GLN A 25 -3.78 9.88 -20.63
CA GLN A 25 -4.63 10.95 -20.11
C GLN A 25 -5.74 10.35 -19.22
N ALA A 26 -6.29 9.19 -19.59
CA ALA A 26 -7.23 8.43 -18.76
C ALA A 26 -6.65 7.98 -17.41
N GLU A 27 -5.33 7.72 -17.33
CA GLU A 27 -4.63 7.40 -16.08
C GLU A 27 -4.27 8.66 -15.27
N ALA A 28 -3.88 9.73 -15.94
CA ALA A 28 -3.46 10.98 -15.28
C ALA A 28 -4.61 11.66 -14.54
N ILE A 29 -5.83 11.65 -15.10
CA ILE A 29 -7.01 12.29 -14.50
C ILE A 29 -7.33 11.72 -13.09
N PRO A 30 -7.57 10.41 -12.91
CA PRO A 30 -7.85 9.86 -11.59
C PRO A 30 -6.65 9.95 -10.64
N GLN A 31 -5.42 9.90 -11.17
CA GLN A 31 -4.22 10.08 -10.36
C GLN A 31 -4.14 11.50 -9.78
N GLU A 32 -4.42 12.53 -10.59
CA GLU A 32 -4.43 13.92 -10.13
C GLU A 32 -5.56 14.16 -9.13
N ALA A 33 -6.77 13.67 -9.42
CA ALA A 33 -7.91 13.76 -8.51
C ALA A 33 -7.65 13.03 -7.17
N TYR A 34 -6.97 11.88 -7.18
CA TYR A 34 -6.54 11.21 -5.95
C TYR A 34 -5.51 12.03 -5.17
N ASN A 35 -4.52 12.64 -5.85
CA ASN A 35 -3.55 13.53 -5.19
C ASN A 35 -4.18 14.81 -4.63
N ASN A 36 -5.27 15.28 -5.23
CA ASN A 36 -6.06 16.41 -4.76
C ASN A 36 -7.11 16.03 -3.70
N GLU A 37 -7.08 14.79 -3.19
CA GLU A 37 -8.01 14.29 -2.18
C GLU A 37 -9.48 14.30 -2.66
N GLU A 38 -9.73 14.32 -3.97
CA GLU A 38 -11.07 14.24 -4.56
C GLU A 38 -11.58 12.80 -4.64
N TYR A 39 -10.67 11.84 -4.84
CA TYR A 39 -10.93 10.41 -4.66
C TYR A 39 -10.32 9.93 -3.35
N ILE A 40 -11.16 9.74 -2.33
CA ILE A 40 -10.76 9.12 -1.07
C ILE A 40 -11.27 7.69 -1.08
N LEU A 41 -10.35 6.74 -1.04
CA LEU A 41 -10.69 5.33 -0.91
C LEU A 41 -10.74 4.99 0.59
N ASP A 42 -11.95 4.71 1.05
CA ASP A 42 -12.25 4.20 2.39
C ASP A 42 -12.57 2.69 2.36
N GLU A 43 -13.10 2.19 3.48
CA GLU A 43 -13.50 0.80 3.68
C GLU A 43 -14.52 0.28 2.64
N GLU A 44 -15.32 1.16 2.03
CA GLU A 44 -16.27 0.78 0.98
C GLU A 44 -15.58 0.27 -0.30
N TYR A 45 -14.33 0.67 -0.53
CA TYR A 45 -13.52 0.25 -1.69
C TYR A 45 -12.61 -0.93 -1.38
N PHE A 46 -12.88 -1.66 -0.29
CA PHE A 46 -12.09 -2.82 0.09
C PHE A 46 -12.07 -3.89 -1.02
N ALA A 47 -10.88 -4.15 -1.57
CA ALA A 47 -10.68 -5.13 -2.62
C ALA A 47 -10.13 -6.46 -2.09
N GLY A 48 -9.37 -6.41 -0.99
CA GLY A 48 -8.84 -7.62 -0.38
C GLY A 48 -7.80 -7.36 0.69
N VAL A 49 -7.42 -8.44 1.37
CA VAL A 49 -6.40 -8.44 2.42
C VAL A 49 -5.39 -9.56 2.17
N GLU A 50 -4.12 -9.21 2.26
CA GLU A 50 -3.00 -10.14 2.16
C GLU A 50 -2.33 -10.32 3.51
N PHE A 51 -2.01 -11.57 3.85
CA PHE A 51 -1.35 -11.93 5.10
C PHE A 51 0.02 -12.54 4.81
N ALA A 52 1.08 -11.91 5.29
CA ALA A 52 2.43 -12.44 5.17
C ALA A 52 3.01 -12.71 6.57
N ALA A 53 3.20 -13.98 6.92
CA ALA A 53 3.79 -14.39 8.18
C ALA A 53 5.26 -14.77 8.00
N ARG A 54 6.15 -14.14 8.76
CA ARG A 54 7.57 -14.46 8.82
C ARG A 54 7.95 -14.91 10.23
N GLU A 55 8.67 -16.02 10.35
CA GLU A 55 9.22 -16.46 11.62
C GLU A 55 10.24 -15.42 12.12
N LYS A 56 9.98 -14.82 13.29
CA LYS A 56 10.88 -13.87 13.92
C LYS A 56 12.03 -14.66 14.54
N ASN A 57 13.01 -15.01 13.71
CA ASN A 57 14.27 -15.55 14.17
C ASN A 57 14.93 -14.48 15.03
N ARG A 58 15.21 -14.82 16.29
CA ARG A 58 15.86 -13.94 17.29
C ARG A 58 17.36 -13.82 16.98
N SER A 59 17.69 -13.50 15.73
CA SER A 59 19.05 -13.31 15.26
C SER A 59 19.41 -11.85 15.43
N LYS A 60 20.38 -11.62 16.32
CA LYS A 60 21.06 -10.37 16.67
C LYS A 60 21.10 -9.33 15.54
N GLU A 61 20.15 -8.41 15.52
CA GLU A 61 20.31 -7.10 14.87
C GLU A 61 20.40 -6.03 15.96
N GLN A 62 21.44 -6.18 16.79
CA GLN A 62 21.97 -5.10 17.64
C GLN A 62 23.20 -4.48 16.99
N GLU A 63 23.36 -4.48 15.65
CA GLU A 63 24.52 -3.83 15.02
C GLU A 63 24.13 -3.18 13.69
N LEU A 64 23.29 -2.14 13.71
CA LEU A 64 23.45 -0.97 12.83
C LEU A 64 22.62 0.24 13.33
N LYS A 65 22.69 0.52 14.64
CA LYS A 65 22.43 1.87 15.15
C LYS A 65 23.77 2.53 15.46
N ALA A 66 24.29 3.35 14.56
CA ALA A 66 24.91 4.64 14.90
C ALA A 66 25.42 5.36 13.63
N PRO A 67 25.32 6.70 13.62
CA PRO A 67 25.38 7.55 12.44
C PRO A 67 26.81 7.78 11.97
N ARG A 68 26.97 8.25 10.73
CA ARG A 68 28.17 9.00 10.37
C ARG A 68 27.74 10.35 9.80
N VAL A 69 28.21 11.34 10.54
CA VAL A 69 28.18 12.81 10.40
C VAL A 69 28.22 13.34 8.98
#